data_AF-A3J3J0-F1
#
_entry.id   AF-A3J3J0-F1
#
_cell.length_a   1.000
_cell.length_b   1.000
_cell.length_c   1.000
_cell.angle_alpha   90.00
_cell.angle_beta   90.00
_cell.angle_gamma   90.00
#
_symmetry.space_group_name_H-M   'P 1'
#
loop_
_entity.id
_entity.type
_entity.pdbx_description
1 polymer ?
#
loop_
_entity_poly.entity_id
_entity_poly.type
_entity_poly.pdbx_seq_one_letter_code
_entity_poly.pdbx_strand_id
1 'polypeptide(L)'
;MINSIGILKKLIFVALLIFIIHVLLFNTNVITGKEADFYYSIPLLYGLFFLLSAVILIIVTKISEKNFDNTGMVFMIATSIKMVVAFFLVRPILPLEDNKIEKINFFIIFILFLLIETILVAKILNKK
;
A
#
# COMPACT_ATOMS: atom_id res chain seq x y z
N MET A 1 -1.31 -24.28 -8.18
CA MET A 1 -0.29 -23.49 -7.46
C MET A 1 -0.55 -22.01 -7.66
N ILE A 2 -0.69 -21.25 -6.59
CA ILE A 2 -0.80 -19.79 -6.66
C ILE A 2 0.63 -19.26 -6.83
N ASN A 3 0.97 -18.86 -8.05
CA ASN A 3 2.28 -18.31 -8.33
C ASN A 3 2.40 -16.91 -7.72
N SER A 4 3.36 -16.70 -6.82
CA SER A 4 3.72 -15.39 -6.25
C SER A 4 3.86 -14.30 -7.33
N ILE A 5 4.42 -14.68 -8.50
CA ILE A 5 4.59 -13.78 -9.64
C ILE A 5 3.24 -13.30 -10.20
N GLY A 6 2.22 -14.17 -10.21
CA GLY A 6 0.87 -13.82 -10.68
C GLY A 6 0.17 -12.82 -9.77
N ILE A 7 0.38 -12.91 -8.45
CA ILE A 7 -0.14 -11.96 -7.47
C ILE A 7 0.59 -10.61 -7.61
N LEU A 8 1.91 -10.63 -7.72
CA LEU A 8 2.71 -9.41 -7.90
C LEU A 8 2.34 -8.67 -9.18
N LYS A 9 2.09 -9.37 -10.29
CA LYS A 9 1.58 -8.74 -11.52
C LYS A 9 0.25 -8.00 -11.30
N LYS A 10 -0.66 -8.56 -10.51
CA LYS A 10 -1.93 -7.91 -10.15
C LYS A 10 -1.70 -6.68 -9.28
N LEU A 11 -0.80 -6.79 -8.29
CA LEU A 11 -0.42 -5.64 -7.46
C LEU A 11 0.14 -4.51 -8.33
N ILE A 12 1.10 -4.81 -9.21
CA ILE A 12 1.71 -3.83 -10.13
C ILE A 12 0.65 -3.16 -10.99
N PHE A 13 -0.22 -3.95 -11.62
CA PHE A 13 -1.27 -3.42 -12.51
C PHE A 13 -2.23 -2.48 -11.77
N VAL A 14 -2.72 -2.88 -10.61
CA VAL A 14 -3.66 -2.07 -9.82
C VAL A 14 -2.96 -0.84 -9.24
N ALA A 15 -1.74 -0.98 -8.71
CA ALA A 15 -0.97 0.14 -8.17
C ALA A 15 -0.66 1.19 -9.25
N LEU A 16 -0.31 0.76 -10.47
CA LEU A 16 -0.09 1.66 -11.61
C LEU A 16 -1.36 2.40 -12.00
N LEU A 17 -2.50 1.71 -12.11
CA LEU A 17 -3.77 2.37 -12.43
C LEU A 17 -4.14 3.44 -11.40
N ILE A 18 -4.02 3.10 -10.11
CA ILE A 18 -4.31 4.04 -9.03
C ILE A 18 -3.31 5.20 -9.05
N PHE A 19 -2.02 4.95 -9.27
CA PHE A 19 -1.00 5.99 -9.38
C PHE A 19 -1.31 6.97 -10.51
N ILE A 20 -1.66 6.47 -11.70
CA ILE A 20 -2.04 7.31 -12.84
C ILE A 20 -3.25 8.18 -12.50
N ILE A 21 -4.31 7.58 -11.93
CA ILE A 21 -5.51 8.31 -11.50
C ILE A 21 -5.14 9.39 -10.48
N HIS A 22 -4.25 9.08 -9.54
CA HIS A 22 -3.81 10.00 -8.50
C HIS A 22 -3.04 11.19 -9.07
N VAL A 23 -2.09 10.95 -9.99
CA VAL A 23 -1.34 12.00 -10.68
C VAL A 23 -2.27 12.89 -11.51
N LEU A 24 -3.24 12.30 -12.22
CA LEU A 24 -4.24 13.07 -12.97
C LEU A 24 -5.09 13.95 -12.05
N LEU A 25 -5.44 13.47 -10.86
CA LEU A 25 -6.20 14.22 -9.84
C LEU A 25 -5.45 15.46 -9.36
N PHE A 26 -4.14 15.35 -9.13
CA PHE A 26 -3.30 16.48 -8.72
C PHE A 26 -3.08 17.50 -9.85
N ASN A 27 -3.20 17.07 -11.10
CA ASN A 27 -3.17 17.97 -12.26
C ASN A 27 -4.51 18.68 -12.53
N THR A 28 -5.53 18.50 -11.68
CA THR A 28 -6.79 19.27 -11.75
C THR A 28 -6.68 20.59 -11.00
N ASN A 29 -7.33 21.65 -11.52
CA ASN A 29 -7.34 23.01 -10.95
C ASN A 29 -7.70 23.12 -9.45
N VAL A 30 -8.21 22.06 -8.82
CA VAL A 30 -8.61 22.03 -7.41
C VAL A 30 -7.41 21.78 -6.47
N ILE A 31 -6.39 21.05 -6.94
CA ILE A 31 -5.29 20.54 -6.10
C ILE A 31 -3.91 20.93 -6.65
N THR A 32 -3.82 21.41 -7.89
CA THR A 32 -2.56 21.79 -8.54
C THR A 32 -1.70 22.71 -7.66
N GLY A 33 -0.45 22.30 -7.43
CA GLY A 33 0.56 23.07 -6.72
C GLY A 33 0.59 22.87 -5.21
N LYS A 34 -0.36 22.12 -4.64
CA LYS A 34 -0.38 21.82 -3.20
C LYS A 34 0.62 20.76 -2.79
N GLU A 35 1.06 19.94 -3.74
CA GLU A 35 2.06 18.89 -3.58
C GLU A 35 3.52 19.39 -3.57
N ALA A 36 3.77 20.66 -3.93
CA ALA A 36 5.11 21.21 -4.04
C ALA A 36 5.86 21.26 -2.70
N ASP A 37 5.12 21.49 -1.60
CA ASP A 37 5.67 21.62 -0.25
C ASP A 37 5.48 20.36 0.60
N PHE A 38 5.13 19.22 -0.02
CA PHE A 38 4.98 17.96 0.73
C PHE A 38 6.34 17.45 1.20
N TYR A 39 6.39 17.03 2.47
CA TYR A 39 7.55 16.37 3.05
C TYR A 39 7.89 15.06 2.32
N TYR A 40 6.87 14.30 1.91
CA TYR A 40 7.04 13.16 1.00
C TYR A 40 6.38 13.39 -0.35
N SER A 41 7.16 13.22 -1.41
CA SER A 41 6.61 13.24 -2.77
C SER A 41 5.66 12.06 -3.00
N ILE A 42 4.61 12.29 -3.80
CA ILE A 42 3.62 11.26 -4.16
C ILE A 42 4.29 9.99 -4.74
N PRO A 43 5.25 10.09 -5.68
CA PRO A 43 5.92 8.90 -6.21
C PRO A 43 6.68 8.12 -5.14
N LEU A 44 7.31 8.80 -4.17
CA LEU A 44 8.03 8.16 -3.08
C LEU A 44 7.08 7.37 -2.17
N LEU A 45 5.93 7.94 -1.80
CA LEU A 45 4.92 7.24 -0.99
C LEU A 45 4.38 5.99 -1.71
N TYR A 46 4.04 6.12 -2.99
CA TYR A 46 3.60 4.98 -3.79
C TYR A 46 4.66 3.89 -3.87
N GLY A 47 5.93 4.25 -4.13
CA GLY A 47 7.03 3.30 -4.18
C GLY A 47 7.25 2.58 -2.85
N LEU A 48 7.22 3.31 -1.74
CA LEU A 48 7.41 2.76 -0.40
C LEU A 48 6.30 1.78 0.00
N PHE A 49 5.03 2.18 -0.16
CA PHE A 49 3.92 1.29 0.15
C PHE A 49 3.84 0.11 -0.81
N PHE A 50 4.16 0.30 -2.10
CA PHE A 50 4.26 -0.80 -3.06
C PHE A 50 5.31 -1.83 -2.65
N LEU A 51 6.51 -1.38 -2.25
CA LEU A 51 7.58 -2.28 -1.80
C LEU A 51 7.16 -3.07 -0.55
N LEU A 52 6.58 -2.40 0.45
CA LEU A 52 6.06 -3.06 1.65
C LEU A 52 4.97 -4.09 1.30
N SER A 53 4.03 -3.73 0.42
CA SER A 53 2.99 -4.64 -0.07
C SER A 53 3.54 -5.85 -0.83
N ALA A 54 4.53 -5.62 -1.69
CA ALA A 54 5.17 -6.70 -2.43
C ALA A 54 5.85 -7.69 -1.49
N VAL A 55 6.58 -7.20 -0.48
CA VAL A 55 7.21 -8.03 0.55
C VAL A 55 6.18 -8.85 1.32
N ILE A 56 5.08 -8.22 1.79
CA ILE A 56 4.00 -8.92 2.49
C ILE A 56 3.42 -10.04 1.62
N LEU A 57 3.05 -9.74 0.37
CA LEU A 57 2.42 -10.71 -0.51
C LEU A 57 3.36 -11.88 -0.87
N ILE A 58 4.67 -11.63 -1.02
CA ILE A 58 5.68 -12.68 -1.21
C ILE A 58 5.74 -13.60 0.02
N ILE A 59 5.82 -13.02 1.23
CA ILE A 59 5.88 -13.79 2.48
C ILE A 59 4.62 -14.63 2.64
N VAL A 60 3.44 -14.03 2.48
CA VAL A 60 2.14 -14.70 2.61
C VAL A 60 1.99 -15.82 1.58
N THR A 61 2.36 -15.58 0.32
CA THR A 61 2.24 -16.62 -0.72
C THR A 61 3.17 -17.79 -0.44
N LYS A 62 4.44 -17.54 -0.07
CA LYS A 62 5.39 -18.60 0.30
C LYS A 62 4.91 -19.43 1.49
N ILE A 63 4.33 -18.79 2.50
CA ILE A 63 3.81 -19.52 3.65
C ILE A 63 2.55 -20.29 3.26
N SER A 64 1.68 -19.74 2.41
CA SER A 64 0.49 -20.45 1.93
C SER A 64 0.79 -21.75 1.17
N GLU A 65 1.95 -21.82 0.50
CA GLU A 65 2.41 -23.03 -0.20
C GLU A 65 2.84 -24.14 0.78
N LYS A 66 3.37 -23.77 1.95
CA LYS A 66 3.91 -24.73 2.95
C LYS A 66 2.93 -25.05 4.08
N ASN A 67 2.17 -24.06 4.53
CA ASN A 67 1.23 -24.13 5.64
C ASN A 67 0.07 -23.16 5.40
N PHE A 68 -0.93 -23.64 4.65
CA PHE A 68 -2.08 -22.84 4.25
C PHE A 68 -2.88 -22.31 5.44
N ASP A 69 -3.03 -23.10 6.50
CA ASP A 69 -3.86 -22.76 7.66
C ASP A 69 -3.34 -21.52 8.41
N ASN A 70 -2.03 -21.26 8.35
CA ASN A 70 -1.40 -20.10 8.97
C ASN A 70 -1.36 -18.83 8.09
N THR A 71 -1.80 -18.91 6.84
CA THR A 71 -1.68 -17.82 5.85
C THR A 71 -2.32 -16.50 6.33
N GLY A 72 -3.52 -16.58 6.91
CA GLY A 72 -4.24 -15.40 7.41
C GLY A 72 -3.53 -14.75 8.60
N MET A 73 -3.01 -15.56 9.53
CA MET A 73 -2.29 -15.07 10.71
C MET A 73 -0.99 -14.36 10.31
N VAL A 74 -0.24 -14.93 9.36
CA VAL A 74 0.98 -14.31 8.81
C VAL A 74 0.65 -12.97 8.17
N PHE A 75 -0.42 -12.89 7.39
CA PHE A 75 -0.85 -11.63 6.79
C PHE A 75 -1.15 -10.56 7.84
N MET A 76 -1.85 -10.92 8.91
CA MET A 76 -2.15 -9.99 10.01
C MET A 76 -0.89 -9.49 10.72
N ILE A 77 0.08 -10.39 11.00
CA ILE A 77 1.35 -10.00 11.62
C ILE A 77 2.14 -9.07 10.70
N ALA A 78 2.25 -9.43 9.42
CA ALA A 78 3.02 -8.65 8.44
C ALA A 78 2.41 -7.26 8.20
N THR A 79 1.08 -7.14 8.14
CA THR A 79 0.39 -5.85 8.02
C THR A 79 0.47 -5.02 9.30
N SER A 80 0.49 -5.64 10.47
CA SER A 80 0.72 -4.95 11.74
C SER A 80 2.12 -4.33 11.79
N ILE A 81 3.15 -5.07 11.35
CA ILE A 81 4.52 -4.52 11.22
C ILE A 81 4.54 -3.34 10.23
N LYS A 82 3.87 -3.48 9.07
CA LYS A 82 3.73 -2.37 8.11
C LYS A 82 3.05 -1.16 8.73
N MET A 83 2.06 -1.35 9.59
CA MET A 83 1.39 -0.26 10.30
C MET A 83 2.33 0.46 11.27
N VAL A 84 3.19 -0.26 11.99
CA VAL A 84 4.25 0.34 12.82
C VAL A 84 5.21 1.16 11.97
N VAL A 85 5.63 0.64 10.81
CA VAL A 85 6.48 1.38 9.87
C VAL A 85 5.76 2.64 9.37
N ALA A 86 4.49 2.54 8.98
CA ALA A 86 3.67 3.67 8.57
C ALA A 86 3.52 4.74 9.66
N PHE A 87 3.44 4.34 10.94
CA PHE A 87 3.41 5.26 12.07
C PHE A 87 4.68 6.11 12.16
N PHE A 88 5.86 5.50 12.00
CA PHE A 88 7.12 6.25 11.98
C PHE A 88 7.22 7.18 10.77
N LEU A 89 6.70 6.76 9.62
CA LEU A 89 6.72 7.56 8.39
C LEU A 89 5.80 8.78 8.46
N VAL A 90 4.61 8.65 9.07
CA VAL A 90 3.66 9.78 9.19
C VAL A 90 4.07 10.78 10.28
N ARG A 91 4.83 10.34 11.28
CA ARG A 91 5.27 11.17 12.43
C ARG A 91 5.81 12.56 12.07
N PRO A 92 6.72 12.75 11.10
CA PRO A 92 7.21 14.09 10.71
C PRO A 92 6.13 14.99 10.08
N ILE A 93 5.07 14.41 9.51
CA ILE A 93 3.99 15.15 8.83
C ILE A 93 2.93 15.62 9.84
N LEU A 94 2.72 14.87 10.93
CA LEU A 94 1.69 15.15 11.92
C LEU A 94 1.73 16.56 12.56
N PRO A 95 2.90 17.12 12.97
CA PRO A 95 2.96 18.43 13.60
C PRO A 95 2.79 19.60 12.64
N LEU A 96 2.78 19.38 11.32
CA LEU A 96 2.62 20.45 10.33
C LEU A 96 1.17 20.93 10.32
N GLU A 97 0.88 22.13 10.84
CA GLU A 97 -0.49 22.62 11.07
C GLU A 97 -1.27 22.86 9.76
N ASP A 98 -0.61 23.34 8.71
CA ASP A 98 -1.26 23.70 7.43
C ASP A 98 -1.33 22.55 6.40
N ASN A 99 -0.65 21.42 6.62
CA ASN A 99 -0.56 20.33 5.64
C ASN A 99 -1.65 19.26 5.81
N LYS A 100 -2.93 19.68 5.97
CA LYS A 100 -4.07 18.74 6.08
C LYS A 100 -4.18 17.79 4.89
N ILE A 101 -3.91 18.30 3.69
CA ILE A 101 -4.01 17.52 2.44
C ILE A 101 -2.92 16.45 2.38
N GLU A 102 -1.70 16.77 2.81
CA GLU A 102 -0.60 15.80 2.85
C GLU A 102 -0.91 14.63 3.80
N LYS A 103 -1.45 14.94 5.00
CA LYS A 103 -1.87 13.92 5.97
C LYS A 103 -2.93 13.00 5.37
N ILE A 104 -3.98 13.57 4.77
CA ILE A 104 -5.05 12.80 4.12
C ILE A 104 -4.48 11.94 2.98
N ASN A 105 -3.59 12.51 2.17
CA ASN A 105 -2.94 11.80 1.06
C ASN A 105 -2.17 10.56 1.57
N PHE A 106 -1.33 10.73 2.60
CA PHE A 106 -0.60 9.62 3.21
C PHE A 106 -1.53 8.49 3.65
N PHE A 107 -2.60 8.81 4.39
CA PHE A 107 -3.55 7.82 4.88
C PHE A 107 -4.34 7.15 3.75
N ILE A 108 -4.77 7.89 2.73
CA ILE A 108 -5.46 7.33 1.56
C ILE A 108 -4.57 6.33 0.84
N ILE A 109 -3.31 6.68 0.55
CA ILE A 109 -2.37 5.78 -0.11
C ILE A 109 -2.16 4.52 0.75
N PHE A 110 -1.93 4.68 2.06
CA PHE A 110 -1.79 3.55 2.98
C PHE A 110 -2.99 2.59 2.93
N ILE A 111 -4.21 3.13 3.05
CA ILE A 111 -5.46 2.35 3.04
C ILE A 111 -5.66 1.65 1.68
N LEU A 112 -5.39 2.34 0.56
CA LEU A 112 -5.50 1.74 -0.77
C LEU A 112 -4.62 0.51 -0.91
N PHE A 113 -3.34 0.60 -0.52
CA PHE A 113 -2.44 -0.54 -0.55
C PHE A 113 -2.87 -1.67 0.39
N LEU A 114 -3.34 -1.34 1.59
CA LEU A 114 -3.87 -2.33 2.54
C LEU A 114 -5.11 -3.06 1.99
N LEU A 115 -6.02 -2.34 1.33
CA LEU A 115 -7.20 -2.93 0.70
C LEU A 115 -6.82 -3.87 -0.44
N ILE A 116 -5.86 -3.48 -1.30
CA ILE A 116 -5.38 -4.32 -2.39
C ILE A 116 -4.77 -5.62 -1.84
N GLU A 117 -3.89 -5.50 -0.84
CA GLU A 117 -3.32 -6.66 -0.14
C GLU A 117 -4.41 -7.58 0.41
N THR A 118 -5.36 -7.01 1.14
CA THR A 118 -6.47 -7.74 1.77
C THR A 118 -7.28 -8.52 0.72
N ILE A 119 -7.63 -7.88 -0.39
CA ILE A 119 -8.37 -8.53 -1.49
C ILE A 119 -7.53 -9.65 -2.12
N LEU A 120 -6.23 -9.43 -2.34
CA LEU A 120 -5.35 -10.44 -2.93
C LEU A 120 -5.16 -11.63 -2.00
N VAL A 121 -4.97 -11.41 -0.70
CA VAL A 121 -4.83 -12.47 0.31
C VAL A 121 -6.17 -13.21 0.51
N ALA A 122 -7.30 -12.51 0.54
CA ALA A 122 -8.63 -13.15 0.58
C ALA A 122 -8.82 -14.11 -0.60
N LYS A 123 -8.33 -13.75 -1.80
CA LYS A 123 -8.34 -14.66 -2.97
C LYS A 123 -7.41 -15.87 -2.82
N ILE A 124 -6.35 -15.78 -2.01
CA ILE A 124 -5.50 -16.94 -1.68
C ILE A 124 -6.27 -17.87 -0.74
N LEU A 125 -6.87 -17.30 0.30
CA LEU A 125 -7.61 -18.03 1.33
C LEU A 125 -8.88 -18.71 0.79
N ASN A 126 -9.62 -18.04 -0.11
CA ASN A 126 -10.84 -18.59 -0.73
C ASN A 126 -10.57 -19.62 -1.83
N LYS A 127 -9.31 -19.93 -2.15
CA LYS A 127 -8.93 -20.97 -3.11
C LYS A 127 -8.68 -22.33 -2.47
N LYS A 128 -8.94 -22.46 -1.16
CA LYS A 128 -9.06 -23.75 -0.49
C LYS A 128 -10.27 -24.52 -1.02
#